data_AF-A0A9X8GRA7-F1
#
_entry.id   AF-A0A9X8GRA7-F1
#
_cell.length_a   1.000
_cell.length_b   1.000
_cell.length_c   1.000
_cell.angle_alpha   90.00
_cell.angle_beta   90.00
_cell.angle_gamma   90.00
#
_symmetry.space_group_name_H-M   'P 1'
#
loop_
_entity.id
_entity.type
_entity.pdbx_description
1 polymer ?
#
loop_
_entity_poly.entity_id
_entity_poly.type
_entity_poly.pdbx_seq_one_letter_code
_entity_poly.pdbx_strand_id
1 'polypeptide(L)'
;MVANRDNIEDKEEFAKLLIEMCKENSFHTIKFSTDRGYATSVDMRVYLFQDKIEGHEPVMIVKYEPIEYGKGYDIVHNPDQFKLTIDGKTYE
;
A
#
# COMPACT_ATOMS: atom_id res chain seq x y z
N MET A 1 8.31 -1.89 -3.41
CA MET A 1 7.83 -1.02 -4.52
C MET A 1 8.81 0.10 -4.72
N VAL A 2 9.02 0.53 -5.97
CA VAL A 2 9.84 1.69 -6.30
C VAL A 2 8.94 2.84 -6.74
N ALA A 3 9.13 4.03 -6.16
CA ALA A 3 8.33 5.21 -6.47
C ALA A 3 8.72 5.87 -7.80
N ASN A 4 9.98 5.73 -8.23
CA ASN A 4 10.55 6.41 -9.40
C ASN A 4 10.37 7.94 -9.35
N ARG A 5 10.66 8.52 -8.18
CA ARG A 5 10.61 9.96 -7.92
C ARG A 5 11.81 10.38 -7.09
N ASP A 6 12.22 11.63 -7.20
CA ASP A 6 13.36 12.18 -6.45
C ASP A 6 13.05 12.31 -4.94
N ASN A 7 11.80 12.60 -4.59
CA ASN A 7 11.34 12.72 -3.21
C ASN A 7 9.85 12.37 -3.07
N ILE A 8 9.42 12.08 -1.83
CA ILE A 8 8.03 11.98 -1.42
C ILE A 8 7.77 13.07 -0.38
N GLU A 9 7.18 14.18 -0.81
CA GLU A 9 6.91 15.34 0.05
C GLU A 9 5.77 15.06 1.03
N ASP A 10 4.64 14.59 0.51
CA ASP A 10 3.49 14.17 1.31
C ASP A 10 3.37 12.64 1.28
N LYS A 11 3.76 12.03 2.40
CA LYS A 11 3.65 10.58 2.57
C LYS A 11 2.19 10.12 2.68
N GLU A 12 1.30 10.91 3.26
CA GLU A 12 -0.10 10.53 3.40
C GLU A 12 -0.83 10.52 2.06
N GLU A 13 -0.66 11.59 1.28
CA GLU A 13 -1.20 11.67 -0.08
C GLU A 13 -0.65 10.55 -0.96
N PHE A 14 0.67 10.29 -0.87
CA PHE A 14 1.28 9.21 -1.63
C PHE A 14 0.78 7.83 -1.18
N ALA A 15 0.59 7.58 0.13
CA ALA A 15 0.00 6.33 0.61
C ALA A 15 -1.40 6.11 0.03
N LYS A 16 -2.25 7.14 0.05
CA LYS A 16 -3.61 7.07 -0.48
C LYS A 16 -3.60 6.71 -1.97
N LEU A 17 -2.72 7.33 -2.76
CA LEU A 17 -2.52 6.98 -4.17
C LEU A 17 -2.14 5.50 -4.34
N LEU A 18 -1.23 4.97 -3.54
CA LEU A 18 -0.80 3.58 -3.63
C LEU A 18 -1.93 2.60 -3.31
N ILE A 19 -2.79 2.93 -2.35
CA ILE A 19 -3.97 2.12 -2.01
C ILE A 19 -5.00 2.16 -3.15
N GLU A 20 -5.25 3.30 -3.75
CA GLU A 20 -6.12 3.38 -4.94
C GLU A 20 -5.55 2.55 -6.09
N MET A 21 -4.24 2.60 -6.32
CA MET A 21 -3.60 1.75 -7.33
C MET A 21 -3.74 0.24 -7.04
N CYS A 22 -3.72 -0.16 -5.76
CA CYS A 22 -4.02 -1.54 -5.35
C CYS A 22 -5.46 -1.93 -5.67
N LYS A 23 -6.43 -1.06 -5.36
CA LYS A 23 -7.86 -1.30 -5.62
C LYS A 23 -8.16 -1.38 -7.11
N GLU A 24 -7.55 -0.52 -7.92
CA GLU A 24 -7.73 -0.45 -9.37
C GLU A 24 -6.87 -1.47 -10.13
N ASN A 25 -5.95 -2.15 -9.44
CA ASN A 25 -4.96 -3.05 -10.04
C ASN A 25 -4.14 -2.36 -11.17
N SER A 26 -3.75 -1.10 -10.93
CA SER A 26 -3.22 -0.20 -11.97
C SER A 26 -1.70 -0.04 -11.96
N PHE A 27 -0.97 -0.86 -11.21
CA PHE A 27 0.49 -0.85 -11.24
C PHE A 27 1.02 -1.23 -12.63
N HIS A 28 2.10 -0.57 -13.05
CA HIS A 28 2.68 -0.78 -14.38
C HIS A 28 3.38 -2.14 -14.54
N THR A 29 4.04 -2.63 -13.49
CA THR A 29 4.93 -3.80 -13.56
C THR A 29 4.40 -5.03 -12.82
N ILE A 30 3.38 -4.87 -11.99
CA ILE A 30 2.74 -5.95 -11.24
C ILE A 30 1.23 -5.86 -11.46
N LYS A 31 0.57 -7.01 -11.51
CA LYS A 31 -0.89 -7.10 -11.46
C LYS A 31 -1.28 -8.14 -10.43
N PHE A 32 -2.22 -7.80 -9.57
CA PHE A 32 -2.84 -8.74 -8.65
C PHE A 32 -3.80 -9.64 -9.45
N SER A 33 -3.74 -10.94 -9.21
CA SER A 33 -4.81 -11.83 -9.68
C SER A 33 -6.04 -11.56 -8.82
N THR A 34 -7.15 -11.22 -9.48
CA THR A 34 -8.45 -10.99 -8.85
C THR A 34 -9.39 -12.19 -9.02
N ASP A 35 -8.93 -13.26 -9.68
CA ASP A 35 -9.71 -14.48 -9.92
C ASP A 35 -10.13 -15.20 -8.63
N ARG A 36 -9.47 -14.87 -7.51
CA ARG A 36 -9.74 -15.40 -6.16
C ARG A 36 -10.23 -14.34 -5.18
N GLY A 37 -10.65 -13.17 -5.68
CA GLY A 37 -11.05 -12.02 -4.86
C GLY A 37 -9.93 -10.97 -4.70
N TYR A 38 -10.26 -9.89 -3.99
CA TYR A 38 -9.34 -8.79 -3.71
C TYR A 38 -8.49 -9.05 -2.46
N ALA A 39 -7.41 -8.28 -2.31
CA ALA A 39 -6.54 -8.37 -1.16
C ALA A 39 -7.30 -8.02 0.14
N THR A 40 -7.03 -8.77 1.21
CA THR A 40 -7.59 -8.54 2.55
C THR A 40 -6.64 -7.77 3.47
N SER A 41 -5.46 -7.40 2.99
CA SER A 41 -4.44 -6.60 3.66
C SER A 41 -3.34 -6.20 2.67
N VAL A 42 -2.71 -5.05 2.89
CA VAL A 42 -1.58 -4.55 2.08
C VAL A 42 -0.43 -4.15 3.00
N ASP A 43 0.78 -4.61 2.70
CA ASP A 43 2.04 -4.16 3.32
C ASP A 43 3.02 -3.80 2.19
N MET A 44 3.35 -2.51 2.08
CA MET A 44 4.22 -1.97 1.05
C MET A 44 5.44 -1.30 1.67
N ARG A 45 6.63 -1.75 1.25
CA ARG A 45 7.88 -1.05 1.47
C ARG A 45 8.21 -0.22 0.24
N VAL A 46 8.29 1.10 0.39
CA VAL A 46 8.52 2.05 -0.69
C VAL A 46 9.98 2.48 -0.69
N TYR A 47 10.61 2.41 -1.86
CA TYR A 47 11.96 2.86 -2.14
C TYR A 47 11.91 3.92 -3.25
N LEU A 48 12.82 4.90 -3.26
CA LEU A 48 12.84 5.91 -4.33
C LEU A 48 13.30 5.31 -5.66
N PHE A 49 14.35 4.49 -5.61
CA PHE A 49 14.99 3.86 -6.77
C PHE A 49 15.31 2.39 -6.51
N GLN A 50 15.44 1.60 -7.58
CA GLN A 50 15.63 0.14 -7.51
C GLN A 50 17.00 -0.26 -6.93
N ASP A 51 18.05 0.52 -7.18
CA ASP A 51 19.40 0.35 -6.62
C ASP A 51 19.45 0.61 -5.10
N LYS A 52 18.38 1.14 -4.51
CA LYS A 52 18.23 1.40 -3.07
C LYS A 52 17.42 0.32 -2.35
N ILE A 53 17.18 -0.85 -2.95
CA ILE A 53 16.43 -1.93 -2.28
C ILE A 53 17.36 -2.81 -1.45
N GLU A 54 18.54 -3.15 -1.96
CA GLU A 54 19.44 -4.08 -1.30
C GLU A 54 20.27 -3.36 -0.22
N GLY A 55 20.12 -3.77 1.05
CA GLY A 55 20.88 -3.22 2.17
C GLY A 55 20.43 -1.85 2.69
N HIS A 56 19.35 -1.29 2.17
CA HIS A 56 18.82 0.02 2.57
C HIS A 56 17.42 -0.06 3.16
N GLU A 57 17.11 0.86 4.08
CA GLU A 57 15.78 1.01 4.64
C GLU A 57 14.83 1.67 3.63
N PRO A 58 13.54 1.27 3.61
CA PRO A 58 12.55 1.95 2.78
C PRO A 58 12.38 3.40 3.24
N VAL A 59 12.08 4.30 2.29
CA VAL A 59 11.77 5.69 2.62
C VAL A 59 10.41 5.84 3.29
N MET A 60 9.55 4.83 3.13
CA MET A 60 8.21 4.79 3.67
C MET A 60 7.70 3.35 3.73
N ILE A 61 7.00 3.00 4.81
CA ILE A 61 6.25 1.75 4.97
C ILE A 61 4.76 2.09 5.03
N VAL A 62 3.97 1.47 4.16
CA VAL A 62 2.51 1.64 4.09
C VAL A 62 1.85 0.34 4.46
N LYS A 63 0.97 0.37 5.46
CA LYS A 63 0.11 -0.75 5.82
C LYS A 63 -1.35 -0.34 5.72
N TYR A 64 -2.14 -1.18 5.07
CA TYR A 64 -3.58 -1.02 4.99
C TYR A 64 -4.22 -2.35 5.40
N GLU A 65 -4.69 -2.39 6.63
CA GLU A 65 -5.06 -3.61 7.33
C GLU A 65 -6.49 -3.51 7.87
N PRO A 66 -7.23 -4.63 7.95
CA PRO A 66 -8.58 -4.60 8.47
C PRO A 66 -8.55 -4.24 9.96
N ILE A 67 -9.56 -3.48 10.39
CA ILE A 67 -9.79 -3.15 11.80
C ILE A 67 -10.16 -4.43 12.57
N GLU A 68 -10.92 -5.33 11.95
CA GLU A 68 -11.29 -6.63 12.50
C GLU A 68 -10.99 -7.77 11.51
N TYR A 69 -10.23 -8.78 11.96
CA TYR A 69 -9.86 -9.94 11.15
C TYR A 69 -10.99 -10.99 11.10
N GLY A 70 -11.01 -11.78 10.03
CA GLY A 70 -11.91 -12.94 9.90
C GLY A 70 -13.33 -12.62 9.41
N LYS A 71 -13.61 -11.38 8.99
CA LYS A 71 -14.91 -10.96 8.44
C LYS A 71 -15.05 -11.12 6.93
N GLY A 72 -13.98 -11.53 6.25
CA GLY A 72 -13.95 -11.58 4.79
C GLY A 72 -13.92 -10.19 4.13
N TYR A 73 -13.46 -9.16 4.86
CA TYR A 73 -13.30 -7.82 4.29
C TYR A 73 -12.17 -7.78 3.28
N ASP A 74 -12.38 -6.97 2.24
CA ASP A 74 -11.36 -6.69 1.24
C ASP A 74 -11.20 -5.18 1.01
N ILE A 75 -10.04 -4.81 0.47
CA ILE A 75 -9.64 -3.41 0.30
C ILE A 75 -10.52 -2.62 -0.67
N VAL A 76 -11.32 -3.26 -1.51
CA VAL A 76 -12.16 -2.59 -2.53
C VAL A 76 -13.56 -2.35 -1.99
N HIS A 77 -14.19 -3.39 -1.43
CA HIS A 77 -15.59 -3.35 -1.05
C HIS A 77 -15.82 -2.84 0.38
N ASN A 78 -14.80 -2.85 1.23
CA ASN A 78 -14.94 -2.49 2.65
C ASN A 78 -13.91 -1.46 3.11
N PRO A 79 -13.67 -0.35 2.40
CA PRO A 79 -12.59 0.59 2.73
C PRO A 79 -12.70 1.17 4.15
N ASP A 80 -13.91 1.41 4.65
CA ASP A 80 -14.17 1.93 6.00
C ASP A 80 -13.84 0.92 7.11
N GLN A 81 -13.62 -0.35 6.76
CA GLN A 81 -13.22 -1.41 7.69
C GLN A 81 -11.71 -1.59 7.78
N PHE A 82 -10.93 -0.69 7.18
CA PHE A 82 -9.47 -0.74 7.15
C PHE A 82 -8.87 0.52 7.77
N LYS A 83 -7.70 0.35 8.38
CA LYS A 83 -6.88 1.44 8.89
C LYS A 83 -5.64 1.61 8.03
N LEU A 84 -5.26 2.86 7.79
CA LEU A 84 -4.02 3.20 7.12
C LEU A 84 -2.94 3.49 8.16
N THR A 85 -1.79 2.81 8.06
CA THR A 85 -0.62 3.10 8.89
C THR A 85 0.58 3.42 7.99
N ILE A 86 1.22 4.56 8.24
CA ILE A 86 2.39 5.04 7.51
C ILE A 86 3.53 5.23 8.50
N ASP A 87 4.65 4.54 8.28
CA ASP A 87 5.83 4.59 9.17
C ASP A 87 5.48 4.39 10.66
N GLY A 88 4.51 3.51 10.94
CA GLY A 88 4.04 3.21 12.29
C GLY A 88 3.00 4.19 12.86
N LYS A 89 2.64 5.26 12.14
CA LYS A 89 1.57 6.20 12.53
C LYS A 89 0.27 5.84 11.84
N THR A 90 -0.82 5.74 12.60
CA THR A 90 -2.15 5.43 12.05
C THR A 90 -2.87 6.71 11.65
N TYR A 91 -3.56 6.65 10.52
CA TYR A 91 -4.38 7.70 9.94
C TYR A 91 -5.81 7.17 9.86
N GLU A 92 -6.76 8.01 10.28
CA GLU A 92 -8.21 7.75 10.25
C GLU A 92 -8.85 8.37 9.01
#